data_AF-A0A093ZFL8-F1
#
_entry.id   AF-A0A093ZFL8-F1
#
_cell.length_a   1.000
_cell.length_b   1.000
_cell.length_c   1.000
_cell.angle_alpha   90.00
_cell.angle_beta   90.00
_cell.angle_gamma   90.00
#
_symmetry.space_group_name_H-M   'P 1'
#
loop_
_entity.id
_entity.type
_entity.pdbx_description
1 polymer ?
#
loop_
_entity_poly.entity_id
_entity_poly.type
_entity_poly.pdbx_seq_one_letter_code
_entity_poly.pdbx_strand_id
1 'polypeptide(L)'
;MFIAQNMLAFALLSLVSAQVGAGSSTVEPGPSEISSSRPQFTVPSNALYGAKLLPNTYDPQAIDAQSVCPGYKASNVQNTKLGVTADLSIAGPGCSIYGNDIADLKLTVEYQSDTRLHIEITPAYIGAENSSWFLLPEVLIPKPVVEPNRDATDLAFSWDNDRTFSFTVTRVSTGDVLFTTKGSVLIYEDQFIEFKSPLPENYNLYGLGEAIHAFKLNHNFTRTFWAADSGDPVDGNIYSNHPFYLDTRYFEVDEATGGLTYVANATDPSKTYKSYSHGSFLRNAHPMEALLRPEGITWRALGGNIDLYFYAGPTQVEVTKQYQLSTIGLPAMQSYWTLGFHQCKWGYKGWVELREVINDFKKFEIPMESIWVDLDYMNQYRNFDNDQRTYGYEEGAKFFAELHADDQHWVPIIDAAVYVPNPENASDAYPTFDRGVATDSFLLNEDGSLYTGAVWPGYTVFPDFIGSALAGTGSHNWWVDEMVRWHKNCSFSAAWIDMNEASSFCVGSCGTGNLTLNPVHPPFALPGEGPLDQIYDYPEGFERTNATEAASASAAASSQAAAISSLAGPQPIVTVTTPYLRTTPTPG
;
A
#
# COMPACT_ATOMS: atom_id res chain seq x y z
N MET A 1 74.45 14.88 15.35
CA MET A 1 75.37 15.12 16.48
C MET A 1 75.44 13.81 17.27
N PHE A 2 76.54 13.05 17.10
CA PHE A 2 77.01 11.83 17.80
C PHE A 2 75.96 10.80 18.29
N ILE A 3 75.77 9.63 17.69
CA ILE A 3 76.60 8.38 17.68
C ILE A 3 77.12 7.94 19.05
N ALA A 4 76.58 6.83 19.56
CA ALA A 4 77.28 5.68 20.18
C ALA A 4 76.22 4.57 20.47
N GLN A 5 76.23 3.43 19.75
CA GLN A 5 76.86 2.14 20.13
C GLN A 5 76.18 1.46 21.34
N ASN A 6 75.86 0.15 21.42
CA ASN A 6 76.17 -1.10 20.71
C ASN A 6 75.08 -2.11 21.19
N MET A 7 74.45 -2.95 20.37
CA MET A 7 74.88 -4.20 19.71
C MET A 7 74.50 -5.50 20.49
N LEU A 8 73.92 -6.45 19.74
CA LEU A 8 73.66 -7.89 19.99
C LEU A 8 72.57 -8.29 21.02
N ALA A 9 71.94 -9.47 20.98
CA ALA A 9 71.32 -10.36 19.98
C ALA A 9 70.91 -11.66 20.74
N PHE A 10 69.86 -12.34 20.25
CA PHE A 10 69.47 -13.76 20.49
C PHE A 10 68.78 -14.21 21.80
N ALA A 11 67.49 -14.54 21.62
CA ALA A 11 66.84 -15.86 21.77
C ALA A 11 66.41 -16.47 23.13
N LEU A 12 65.07 -16.66 23.19
CA LEU A 12 64.26 -17.85 23.53
C LEU A 12 64.27 -18.55 24.92
N LEU A 13 63.02 -18.89 25.31
CA LEU A 13 62.52 -20.07 26.05
C LEU A 13 62.44 -20.05 27.60
N SER A 14 61.21 -19.72 28.04
CA SER A 14 60.27 -20.60 28.77
C SER A 14 60.28 -20.77 30.31
N LEU A 15 59.06 -20.61 30.84
CA LEU A 15 58.29 -21.51 31.72
C LEU A 15 58.34 -21.34 33.26
N VAL A 16 57.10 -21.15 33.79
CA VAL A 16 56.50 -21.67 35.04
C VAL A 16 56.36 -20.73 36.27
N SER A 17 55.12 -20.23 36.40
CA SER A 17 54.21 -20.07 37.56
C SER A 17 54.69 -19.58 38.93
N ALA A 18 53.96 -18.58 39.45
CA ALA A 18 53.52 -18.54 40.86
C ALA A 18 52.23 -17.71 41.00
N GLN A 19 51.23 -18.27 41.69
CA GLN A 19 50.03 -17.61 42.20
C GLN A 19 50.39 -16.61 43.31
N VAL A 20 49.74 -15.45 43.34
CA VAL A 20 49.35 -14.72 44.57
C VAL A 20 48.03 -13.99 44.29
N GLY A 21 47.11 -14.05 45.25
CA GLY A 21 45.71 -13.69 45.11
C GLY A 21 45.32 -12.26 45.49
N ALA A 22 44.10 -11.94 45.07
CA ALA A 22 43.06 -11.13 45.70
C ALA A 22 43.45 -9.78 46.36
N GLY A 23 43.07 -8.71 45.67
CA GLY A 23 42.66 -7.45 46.28
C GLY A 23 41.34 -7.00 45.66
N SER A 24 40.26 -7.06 46.42
CA SER A 24 38.95 -6.56 46.03
C SER A 24 38.92 -5.03 46.08
N SER A 25 38.69 -4.37 44.96
CA SER A 25 38.16 -3.01 44.92
C SER A 25 36.70 -3.09 44.52
N THR A 26 35.82 -2.97 45.52
CA THR A 26 34.39 -2.74 45.35
C THR A 26 34.19 -1.42 44.60
N VAL A 27 33.79 -1.52 43.34
CA VAL A 27 33.24 -0.39 42.58
C VAL A 27 31.83 -0.15 43.13
N GLU A 28 31.59 1.05 43.63
CA GLU A 28 30.25 1.50 44.03
C GLU A 28 29.31 1.41 42.82
N PRO A 29 28.07 0.90 43.00
CA PRO A 29 27.07 1.01 41.94
C PRO A 29 26.74 2.49 41.74
N GLY A 30 26.98 2.99 40.53
CA GLY A 30 26.46 4.29 40.09
C GLY A 30 24.94 4.34 40.27
N PRO A 31 24.34 5.55 40.31
CA PRO A 31 22.92 5.69 40.59
C PRO A 31 22.14 4.85 39.58
N SER A 32 21.42 3.87 40.12
CA SER A 32 20.41 3.08 39.42
C SER A 32 19.64 3.98 38.47
N GLU A 33 19.63 3.65 37.18
CA GLU A 33 18.60 4.11 36.26
C GLU A 33 17.26 3.76 36.91
N ILE A 34 16.64 4.76 37.52
CA ILE A 34 15.23 4.70 37.83
C ILE A 34 14.54 4.88 36.48
N SER A 35 14.52 3.82 35.68
CA SER A 35 13.46 3.61 34.72
C SER A 35 12.19 3.44 35.54
N SER A 36 11.61 4.56 35.99
CA SER A 36 10.19 4.57 36.24
C SER A 36 9.57 4.53 34.85
N SER A 37 9.40 3.33 34.28
CA SER A 37 8.42 3.16 33.22
C SER A 37 7.09 3.54 33.86
N ARG A 38 6.71 4.81 33.68
CA ARG A 38 5.34 5.20 33.94
C ARG A 38 4.54 4.40 32.92
N PRO A 39 3.54 3.61 33.33
CA PRO A 39 2.66 2.98 32.38
C PRO A 39 2.09 4.10 31.50
N GLN A 40 2.50 4.10 30.23
CA GLN A 40 1.93 4.99 29.25
C GLN A 40 0.54 4.46 28.93
N PHE A 41 -0.39 5.38 28.67
CA PHE A 41 -1.73 4.98 28.29
C PHE A 41 -1.66 4.28 26.93
N THR A 42 -2.26 3.11 26.83
CA THR A 42 -2.46 2.39 25.58
C THR A 42 -3.93 2.47 25.20
N VAL A 43 -4.21 2.61 23.91
CA VAL A 43 -5.60 2.58 23.40
C VAL A 43 -6.31 1.31 23.92
N PRO A 44 -7.54 1.42 24.46
CA PRO A 44 -8.27 0.27 24.99
C PRO A 44 -8.39 -0.87 23.96
N SER A 45 -8.17 -2.12 24.38
CA SER A 45 -8.14 -3.27 23.48
C SER A 45 -9.42 -3.47 22.67
N ASN A 46 -10.57 -3.08 23.21
CA ASN A 46 -11.86 -3.13 22.51
C ASN A 46 -11.98 -2.11 21.36
N ALA A 47 -11.14 -1.06 21.33
CA ALA A 47 -11.03 -0.14 20.22
C ALA A 47 -10.04 -0.61 19.14
N LEU A 48 -9.19 -1.61 19.43
CA LEU A 48 -8.18 -2.13 18.50
C LEU A 48 -8.74 -3.16 17.52
N TYR A 49 -9.70 -3.97 17.97
CA TYR A 49 -10.14 -5.15 17.23
C TYR A 49 -11.47 -4.90 16.54
N GLY A 50 -11.43 -4.91 15.21
CA GLY A 50 -12.63 -5.00 14.39
C GLY A 50 -13.29 -6.37 14.54
N ALA A 51 -14.56 -6.45 14.17
CA ALA A 51 -15.25 -7.72 14.03
C ALA A 51 -14.55 -8.59 12.99
N LYS A 52 -14.22 -9.84 13.34
CA LYS A 52 -13.77 -10.84 12.36
C LYS A 52 -14.98 -11.30 11.54
N LEU A 53 -15.09 -10.78 10.32
CA LEU A 53 -16.19 -11.13 9.41
C LEU A 53 -15.82 -12.36 8.59
N LEU A 54 -16.79 -13.23 8.32
CA LEU A 54 -16.66 -14.29 7.32
C LEU A 54 -16.87 -13.65 5.94
N PRO A 55 -15.85 -13.62 5.06
CA PRO A 55 -16.03 -13.08 3.71
C PRO A 55 -17.11 -13.85 2.95
N ASN A 56 -17.92 -13.13 2.17
CA ASN A 56 -19.00 -13.71 1.36
C ASN A 56 -18.50 -14.84 0.45
N THR A 57 -17.27 -14.70 -0.07
CA THR A 57 -16.59 -15.70 -0.92
C THR A 57 -16.28 -17.02 -0.23
N TYR A 58 -16.24 -17.04 1.10
CA TYR A 58 -16.02 -18.22 1.93
C TYR A 58 -17.28 -18.67 2.68
N ASP A 59 -18.39 -17.93 2.56
CA ASP A 59 -19.65 -18.27 3.21
C ASP A 59 -20.46 -19.28 2.35
N PRO A 60 -20.61 -20.54 2.78
CA PRO A 60 -21.37 -21.53 2.02
C PRO A 60 -22.88 -21.24 1.98
N GLN A 61 -23.36 -20.30 2.80
CA GLN A 61 -24.74 -19.84 2.82
C GLN A 61 -24.94 -18.54 2.02
N ALA A 62 -23.88 -17.96 1.45
CA ALA A 62 -23.98 -16.82 0.55
C ALA A 62 -24.80 -17.21 -0.69
N ILE A 63 -25.71 -16.32 -1.08
CA ILE A 63 -26.54 -16.54 -2.27
C ILE A 63 -25.69 -16.20 -3.50
N ASP A 64 -25.55 -17.14 -4.43
CA ASP A 64 -24.83 -16.88 -5.68
C ASP A 64 -25.67 -15.96 -6.58
N ALA A 65 -25.33 -14.67 -6.63
CA ALA A 65 -26.03 -13.66 -7.42
C ALA A 65 -26.14 -14.04 -8.91
N GLN A 66 -25.16 -14.77 -9.46
CA GLN A 66 -25.21 -15.24 -10.84
C GLN A 66 -26.37 -16.22 -11.11
N SER A 67 -26.85 -16.92 -10.09
CA SER A 67 -27.87 -17.96 -10.21
C SER A 67 -29.30 -17.43 -10.12
N VAL A 68 -29.49 -16.24 -9.53
CA VAL A 68 -30.81 -15.72 -9.13
C VAL A 68 -31.12 -14.33 -9.69
N CYS A 69 -30.12 -13.51 -9.99
CA CYS A 69 -30.35 -12.18 -10.56
C CYS A 69 -30.74 -12.25 -12.04
N PRO A 70 -31.65 -11.38 -12.50
CA PRO A 70 -32.18 -11.43 -13.86
C PRO A 70 -31.17 -10.92 -14.91
N GLY A 71 -30.14 -10.19 -14.50
CA GLY A 71 -29.28 -9.44 -15.41
C GLY A 71 -29.99 -8.26 -16.07
N TYR A 72 -29.41 -7.75 -17.16
CA TYR A 72 -29.93 -6.59 -17.90
C TYR A 72 -30.24 -6.96 -19.36
N LYS A 73 -30.98 -6.09 -20.07
CA LYS A 73 -31.17 -6.15 -21.53
C LYS A 73 -30.83 -4.79 -22.13
N ALA A 74 -30.05 -4.80 -23.21
CA ALA A 74 -29.77 -3.60 -23.97
C ALA A 74 -30.96 -3.19 -24.84
N SER A 75 -31.23 -1.90 -24.93
CA SER A 75 -32.21 -1.29 -25.82
C SER A 75 -31.69 0.07 -26.30
N ASN A 76 -32.41 0.69 -27.24
CA ASN A 76 -32.04 2.01 -27.78
C ASN A 76 -30.57 2.13 -28.21
N VAL A 77 -30.06 1.06 -28.83
CA VAL A 77 -28.65 0.99 -29.23
C VAL A 77 -28.38 1.96 -30.37
N GLN A 78 -27.44 2.87 -30.15
CA GLN A 78 -27.09 3.94 -31.08
C GLN A 78 -25.59 3.92 -31.37
N ASN A 79 -25.26 3.89 -32.67
CA ASN A 79 -23.90 4.13 -33.11
C ASN A 79 -23.55 5.61 -32.92
N THR A 80 -22.43 5.88 -32.27
CA THR A 80 -21.87 7.22 -32.11
C THR A 80 -20.70 7.41 -33.07
N LYS A 81 -20.06 8.58 -33.04
CA LYS A 81 -18.81 8.80 -33.78
C LYS A 81 -17.63 7.99 -33.24
N LEU A 82 -17.71 7.56 -31.96
CA LEU A 82 -16.63 6.90 -31.24
C LEU A 82 -16.90 5.42 -31.00
N GLY A 83 -18.15 4.96 -31.09
CA GLY A 83 -18.51 3.57 -30.84
C GLY A 83 -20.01 3.41 -30.72
N VAL A 84 -20.48 2.96 -29.56
CA VAL A 84 -21.89 2.60 -29.33
C VAL A 84 -22.36 3.10 -27.96
N THR A 85 -23.62 3.51 -27.88
CA THR A 85 -24.34 3.72 -26.62
C THR A 85 -25.58 2.86 -26.57
N ALA A 86 -26.01 2.46 -25.38
CA ALA A 86 -27.25 1.72 -25.18
C ALA A 86 -27.85 1.99 -23.80
N ASP A 87 -29.16 1.80 -23.69
CA ASP A 87 -29.87 1.74 -22.41
C ASP A 87 -29.87 0.30 -21.93
N LEU A 88 -29.44 0.03 -20.70
CA LEU A 88 -29.55 -1.30 -20.10
C LEU A 88 -30.63 -1.26 -19.03
N SER A 89 -31.75 -1.95 -19.25
CA SER A 89 -32.80 -2.08 -18.24
C SER A 89 -32.77 -3.49 -17.65
N ILE A 90 -33.07 -3.61 -16.35
CA ILE A 90 -33.10 -4.89 -15.66
C ILE A 90 -34.05 -5.87 -16.37
N ALA A 91 -33.61 -7.11 -16.58
CA ALA A 91 -34.28 -8.08 -17.46
C ALA A 91 -35.46 -8.81 -16.81
N GLY A 92 -35.79 -8.49 -15.56
CA GLY A 92 -36.81 -9.16 -14.76
C GLY A 92 -36.98 -8.47 -13.41
N PRO A 93 -37.71 -9.09 -12.45
CA PRO A 93 -37.77 -8.59 -11.08
C PRO A 93 -36.36 -8.50 -10.48
N GLY A 94 -36.06 -7.38 -9.84
CA GLY A 94 -34.81 -7.19 -9.09
C GLY A 94 -34.58 -8.30 -8.07
N CYS A 95 -33.33 -8.68 -7.87
CA CYS A 95 -32.96 -9.74 -6.94
C CYS A 95 -32.66 -9.20 -5.54
N SER A 96 -32.16 -7.97 -5.43
CA SER A 96 -31.88 -7.21 -4.20
C SER A 96 -31.21 -8.06 -3.12
N ILE A 97 -30.13 -8.74 -3.50
CA ILE A 97 -29.51 -9.77 -2.65
C ILE A 97 -28.46 -9.16 -1.76
N TYR A 98 -27.68 -8.23 -2.31
CA TYR A 98 -26.55 -7.60 -1.64
C TYR A 98 -26.67 -6.07 -1.57
N GLY A 99 -27.78 -5.52 -2.04
CA GLY A 99 -28.10 -4.11 -2.10
C GLY A 99 -29.41 -3.86 -2.84
N ASN A 100 -29.67 -2.61 -3.22
CA ASN A 100 -30.83 -2.22 -4.03
C ASN A 100 -30.47 -2.28 -5.53
N ASP A 101 -31.23 -3.03 -6.33
CA ASP A 101 -31.03 -3.12 -7.78
C ASP A 101 -31.19 -1.76 -8.48
N ILE A 102 -30.28 -1.46 -9.40
CA ILE A 102 -30.35 -0.23 -10.22
C ILE A 102 -31.10 -0.53 -11.51
N ALA A 103 -32.39 -0.19 -11.56
CA ALA A 103 -33.29 -0.59 -12.65
C ALA A 103 -32.81 -0.22 -14.06
N ASP A 104 -32.19 0.95 -14.23
CA ASP A 104 -31.76 1.49 -15.52
C ASP A 104 -30.31 1.99 -15.48
N LEU A 105 -29.51 1.47 -16.40
CA LEU A 105 -28.11 1.83 -16.62
C LEU A 105 -27.91 2.40 -18.03
N LYS A 106 -26.77 3.07 -18.23
CA LYS A 106 -26.28 3.53 -19.53
C LYS A 106 -24.99 2.80 -19.85
N LEU A 107 -24.92 2.24 -21.05
CA LEU A 107 -23.69 1.73 -21.65
C LEU A 107 -23.11 2.79 -22.58
N THR A 108 -21.82 3.07 -22.42
CA THR A 108 -21.02 3.86 -23.35
C THR A 108 -19.80 3.06 -23.77
N VAL A 109 -19.56 2.97 -25.08
CA VAL A 109 -18.42 2.27 -25.68
C VAL A 109 -17.72 3.22 -26.63
N GLU A 110 -16.43 3.43 -26.42
CA GLU A 110 -15.62 4.36 -27.22
C GLU A 110 -14.30 3.72 -27.64
N TYR A 111 -14.06 3.68 -28.96
CA TYR A 111 -12.74 3.49 -29.53
C TYR A 111 -11.96 4.79 -29.37
N GLN A 112 -11.16 4.88 -28.32
CA GLN A 112 -10.48 6.12 -27.94
C GLN A 112 -9.14 6.29 -28.66
N SER A 113 -8.47 5.21 -29.05
CA SER A 113 -7.27 5.26 -29.90
C SER A 113 -7.14 3.99 -30.73
N ASP A 114 -6.11 3.88 -31.57
CA ASP A 114 -5.78 2.62 -32.26
C ASP A 114 -5.43 1.47 -31.30
N THR A 115 -5.17 1.79 -30.04
CA THR A 115 -4.68 0.86 -29.03
C THR A 115 -5.54 0.82 -27.77
N ARG A 116 -6.62 1.59 -27.70
CA ARG A 116 -7.48 1.71 -26.51
C ARG A 116 -8.97 1.67 -26.83
N LEU A 117 -9.68 0.76 -26.18
CA LEU A 117 -11.14 0.67 -26.16
C LEU A 117 -11.64 0.93 -24.72
N HIS A 118 -12.61 1.82 -24.58
CA HIS A 118 -13.25 2.16 -23.32
C HIS A 118 -14.69 1.63 -23.29
N ILE A 119 -15.09 1.05 -22.17
CA ILE A 119 -16.44 0.56 -21.89
C ILE A 119 -16.86 1.05 -20.51
N GLU A 120 -17.92 1.85 -20.46
CA GLU A 120 -18.47 2.39 -19.21
C GLU A 120 -19.93 1.98 -19.04
N ILE A 121 -20.27 1.49 -17.84
CA ILE A 121 -21.65 1.20 -17.43
C ILE A 121 -21.95 1.94 -16.12
N THR A 122 -22.89 2.87 -16.18
CA THR A 122 -23.28 3.76 -15.06
C THR A 122 -24.79 3.76 -14.84
N PRO A 123 -25.29 4.10 -13.65
CA PRO A 123 -26.72 4.37 -13.44
C PRO A 123 -27.22 5.48 -14.37
N ALA A 124 -28.40 5.30 -14.95
CA ALA A 124 -28.94 6.22 -15.97
C ALA A 124 -29.40 7.57 -15.41
N TYR A 125 -29.74 7.62 -14.12
CA TYR A 125 -30.40 8.77 -13.48
C TYR A 125 -29.62 9.26 -12.25
N ILE A 126 -28.34 9.59 -12.44
CA ILE A 126 -27.55 10.29 -11.42
C ILE A 126 -27.73 11.80 -11.64
N GLY A 127 -28.50 12.42 -10.76
CA GLY A 127 -28.66 13.87 -10.66
C GLY A 127 -28.01 14.44 -9.40
N ALA A 128 -27.89 15.76 -9.33
CA ALA A 128 -27.36 16.44 -8.14
C ALA A 128 -28.23 16.18 -6.88
N GLU A 129 -29.51 15.90 -7.10
CA GLU A 129 -30.52 15.58 -6.09
C GLU A 129 -30.38 14.17 -5.49
N ASN A 130 -29.67 13.26 -6.15
CA ASN A 130 -29.45 11.86 -5.73
C ASN A 130 -27.94 11.52 -5.71
N SER A 131 -27.08 12.50 -5.42
CA SER A 131 -25.62 12.40 -5.59
C SER A 131 -24.89 11.53 -4.55
N SER A 132 -25.55 10.56 -3.92
CA SER A 132 -24.86 9.57 -3.07
C SER A 132 -24.01 8.59 -3.88
N TRP A 133 -24.27 8.48 -5.19
CA TRP A 133 -23.48 7.64 -6.08
C TRP A 133 -22.12 8.28 -6.39
N PHE A 134 -21.06 7.73 -5.82
CA PHE A 134 -19.70 8.20 -6.08
C PHE A 134 -19.19 7.64 -7.42
N LEU A 135 -18.95 8.49 -8.40
CA LEU A 135 -18.15 8.16 -9.58
C LEU A 135 -16.78 8.79 -9.42
N LEU A 136 -15.71 8.01 -9.63
CA LEU A 136 -14.34 8.48 -9.48
C LEU A 136 -14.10 9.74 -10.35
N PRO A 137 -13.87 10.92 -9.77
CA PRO A 137 -13.74 12.17 -10.53
C PRO A 137 -12.42 12.24 -11.32
N GLU A 138 -12.45 12.89 -12.48
CA GLU A 138 -11.28 13.06 -13.35
C GLU A 138 -10.16 13.90 -12.71
N VAL A 139 -10.49 14.78 -11.76
CA VAL A 139 -9.48 15.57 -11.03
C VAL A 139 -8.62 14.71 -10.11
N LEU A 140 -9.13 13.57 -9.64
CA LEU A 140 -8.36 12.63 -8.82
C LEU A 140 -7.56 11.66 -9.70
N ILE A 141 -8.25 11.03 -10.66
CA ILE A 141 -7.64 10.09 -11.60
C ILE A 141 -8.14 10.45 -13.00
N PRO A 142 -7.32 11.08 -13.87
CA PRO A 142 -7.76 11.51 -15.19
C PRO A 142 -8.36 10.39 -16.03
N LYS A 143 -9.40 10.71 -16.81
CA LYS A 143 -9.87 9.81 -17.88
C LYS A 143 -8.99 10.02 -19.13
N PRO A 144 -8.66 8.96 -19.87
CA PRO A 144 -7.97 9.08 -21.15
C PRO A 144 -8.73 9.94 -22.15
N VAL A 145 -8.00 10.71 -22.94
CA VAL A 145 -8.56 11.54 -24.01
C VAL A 145 -8.70 10.76 -25.32
N VAL A 146 -9.65 11.14 -26.17
CA VAL A 146 -9.81 10.53 -27.50
C VAL A 146 -8.71 11.01 -28.46
N GLU A 147 -8.10 10.06 -29.18
CA GLU A 147 -7.00 10.28 -30.12
C GLU A 147 -7.48 10.22 -31.60
N PRO A 148 -6.79 10.90 -32.53
CA PRO A 148 -7.22 10.96 -33.93
C PRO A 148 -7.12 9.62 -34.70
N ASN A 149 -6.23 8.71 -34.32
CA ASN A 149 -5.88 7.47 -35.02
C ASN A 149 -6.81 6.27 -34.71
N ARG A 150 -7.91 6.48 -33.98
CA ARG A 150 -8.81 5.42 -33.47
C ARG A 150 -9.32 4.40 -34.50
N ASP A 151 -9.44 4.79 -35.77
CA ASP A 151 -10.02 3.94 -36.81
C ASP A 151 -9.13 2.74 -37.20
N ALA A 152 -7.88 2.69 -36.71
CA ALA A 152 -6.91 1.63 -37.01
C ALA A 152 -6.81 0.55 -35.90
N THR A 153 -7.77 0.48 -34.99
CA THR A 153 -7.64 -0.39 -33.82
C THR A 153 -7.72 -1.88 -34.10
N ASP A 154 -6.94 -2.67 -33.35
CA ASP A 154 -6.96 -4.14 -33.34
C ASP A 154 -8.00 -4.70 -32.35
N LEU A 155 -8.77 -3.84 -31.68
CA LEU A 155 -9.83 -4.22 -30.74
C LEU A 155 -11.19 -4.12 -31.41
N ALA A 156 -12.06 -5.10 -31.18
CA ALA A 156 -13.44 -5.08 -31.65
C ALA A 156 -14.40 -5.33 -30.49
N PHE A 157 -15.39 -4.45 -30.36
CA PHE A 157 -16.53 -4.60 -29.46
C PHE A 157 -17.70 -5.28 -30.17
N SER A 158 -18.32 -6.24 -29.49
CA SER A 158 -19.62 -6.81 -29.87
C SER A 158 -20.48 -7.03 -28.64
N TRP A 159 -21.79 -7.09 -28.83
CA TRP A 159 -22.75 -7.32 -27.76
C TRP A 159 -23.88 -8.25 -28.21
N ASP A 160 -24.54 -8.87 -27.25
CA ASP A 160 -25.62 -9.83 -27.45
C ASP A 160 -26.68 -9.63 -26.36
N ASN A 161 -27.92 -9.97 -26.69
CA ASN A 161 -29.09 -9.90 -25.81
C ASN A 161 -29.81 -11.23 -25.68
N ASP A 162 -29.27 -12.35 -26.19
CA ASP A 162 -29.92 -13.67 -26.25
C ASP A 162 -30.55 -14.07 -24.89
N ARG A 163 -29.71 -14.40 -23.89
CA ARG A 163 -30.18 -14.67 -22.51
C ARG A 163 -30.37 -13.38 -21.72
N THR A 164 -29.29 -12.61 -21.59
CA THR A 164 -29.19 -11.28 -20.98
C THR A 164 -28.19 -10.48 -21.80
N PHE A 165 -28.11 -9.18 -21.56
CA PHE A 165 -27.06 -8.33 -22.09
C PHE A 165 -25.70 -8.92 -21.74
N SER A 166 -24.85 -9.04 -22.75
CA SER A 166 -23.44 -9.37 -22.61
C SER A 166 -22.64 -8.63 -23.67
N PHE A 167 -21.35 -8.43 -23.41
CA PHE A 167 -20.43 -7.83 -24.37
C PHE A 167 -19.16 -8.66 -24.49
N THR A 168 -18.46 -8.47 -25.59
CA THR A 168 -17.21 -9.17 -25.92
C THR A 168 -16.23 -8.20 -26.56
N VAL A 169 -14.99 -8.25 -26.11
CA VAL A 169 -13.83 -7.57 -26.70
C VAL A 169 -12.94 -8.63 -27.34
N THR A 170 -12.72 -8.50 -28.65
CA THR A 170 -11.95 -9.44 -29.47
C THR A 170 -10.75 -8.72 -30.08
N ARG A 171 -9.64 -9.43 -30.19
CA ARG A 171 -8.50 -9.02 -31.01
C ARG A 171 -8.76 -9.36 -32.47
N VAL A 172 -8.83 -8.36 -33.35
CA VAL A 172 -9.18 -8.55 -34.76
C VAL A 172 -8.12 -9.40 -35.49
N SER A 173 -6.85 -9.14 -35.24
CA SER A 173 -5.72 -9.77 -35.92
C SER A 173 -5.58 -11.28 -35.66
N THR A 174 -6.03 -11.76 -34.49
CA THR A 174 -5.94 -13.18 -34.10
C THR A 174 -7.30 -13.87 -33.99
N GLY A 175 -8.39 -13.11 -33.89
CA GLY A 175 -9.72 -13.62 -33.56
C GLY A 175 -9.88 -14.02 -32.07
N ASP A 176 -8.89 -13.75 -31.22
CA ASP A 176 -8.90 -14.15 -29.81
C ASP A 176 -9.87 -13.28 -28.99
N VAL A 177 -10.63 -13.92 -28.10
CA VAL A 177 -11.53 -13.23 -27.16
C VAL A 177 -10.71 -12.82 -25.95
N LEU A 178 -10.54 -11.51 -25.79
CA LEU A 178 -9.75 -10.92 -24.70
C LEU A 178 -10.57 -10.81 -23.42
N PHE A 179 -11.83 -10.41 -23.57
CA PHE A 179 -12.77 -10.24 -22.46
C PHE A 179 -14.20 -10.51 -22.94
N THR A 180 -15.01 -11.23 -22.18
CA THR A 180 -16.43 -11.41 -22.51
C THR A 180 -17.27 -11.62 -21.26
N THR A 181 -18.44 -11.00 -21.19
CA THR A 181 -19.43 -11.29 -20.14
C THR A 181 -20.44 -12.35 -20.57
N LYS A 182 -20.30 -12.90 -21.78
CA LYS A 182 -21.22 -13.93 -22.31
C LYS A 182 -21.18 -15.19 -21.43
N GLY A 183 -22.36 -15.69 -21.09
CA GLY A 183 -22.53 -16.83 -20.20
C GLY A 183 -22.66 -16.48 -18.71
N SER A 184 -22.49 -15.20 -18.36
CA SER A 184 -22.74 -14.65 -17.01
C SER A 184 -23.90 -13.65 -17.04
N VAL A 185 -24.39 -13.26 -15.87
CA VAL A 185 -25.33 -12.14 -15.70
C VAL A 185 -24.59 -10.96 -15.07
N LEU A 186 -24.84 -9.77 -15.62
CA LEU A 186 -24.39 -8.52 -15.01
C LEU A 186 -25.26 -8.21 -13.79
N ILE A 187 -24.66 -8.08 -12.61
CA ILE A 187 -25.35 -7.60 -11.40
C ILE A 187 -24.88 -6.18 -11.09
N TYR A 188 -25.83 -5.32 -10.77
CA TYR A 188 -25.58 -3.91 -10.51
C TYR A 188 -26.58 -3.40 -9.47
N GLU A 189 -26.14 -3.45 -8.22
CA GLU A 189 -26.84 -2.94 -7.03
C GLU A 189 -26.02 -1.76 -6.45
N ASP A 190 -26.62 -0.97 -5.56
CA ASP A 190 -25.98 0.19 -4.91
C ASP A 190 -24.68 -0.11 -4.16
N GLN A 191 -24.60 -1.28 -3.51
CA GLN A 191 -23.41 -1.73 -2.78
C GLN A 191 -22.88 -3.10 -3.28
N PHE A 192 -23.29 -3.54 -4.48
CA PHE A 192 -22.79 -4.77 -5.07
C PHE A 192 -22.88 -4.75 -6.60
N ILE A 193 -21.74 -4.64 -7.25
CA ILE A 193 -21.60 -4.78 -8.71
C ILE A 193 -20.81 -6.05 -8.97
N GLU A 194 -21.33 -6.97 -9.80
CA GLU A 194 -20.62 -8.18 -10.19
C GLU A 194 -20.67 -8.40 -11.71
N PHE A 195 -19.50 -8.68 -12.29
CA PHE A 195 -19.37 -9.12 -13.68
C PHE A 195 -18.19 -10.09 -13.82
N LYS A 196 -18.30 -11.02 -14.78
CA LYS A 196 -17.33 -12.11 -14.95
C LYS A 196 -16.80 -12.13 -16.38
N SER A 197 -15.55 -12.55 -16.54
CA SER A 197 -15.01 -12.96 -17.83
C SER A 197 -14.42 -14.37 -17.72
N PRO A 198 -14.87 -15.34 -18.53
CA PRO A 198 -14.15 -16.58 -18.66
C PRO A 198 -12.77 -16.27 -19.23
N LEU A 199 -11.78 -17.03 -18.77
CA LEU A 199 -10.41 -16.96 -19.29
C LEU A 199 -10.01 -18.34 -19.81
N PRO A 200 -9.08 -18.40 -20.77
CA PRO A 200 -8.57 -19.69 -21.23
C PRO A 200 -7.92 -20.48 -20.10
N GLU A 201 -7.87 -21.79 -20.29
CA GLU A 201 -7.13 -22.68 -19.41
C GLU A 201 -5.68 -22.19 -19.24
N ASN A 202 -5.18 -22.21 -18.01
CA ASN A 202 -3.82 -21.81 -17.67
C ASN A 202 -3.44 -20.37 -18.05
N TYR A 203 -4.42 -19.44 -18.03
CA TYR A 203 -4.21 -18.02 -18.33
C TYR A 203 -2.99 -17.40 -17.60
N ASN A 204 -2.40 -16.39 -18.23
CA ASN A 204 -1.17 -15.73 -17.77
C ASN A 204 -1.48 -14.28 -17.37
N LEU A 205 -2.03 -14.11 -16.17
CA LEU A 205 -2.31 -12.79 -15.60
C LEU A 205 -1.15 -12.28 -14.73
N TYR A 206 -0.92 -10.97 -14.80
CA TYR A 206 0.07 -10.22 -14.03
C TYR A 206 -0.54 -8.89 -13.60
N GLY A 207 -0.15 -8.36 -12.44
CA GLY A 207 -0.68 -7.10 -11.91
C GLY A 207 -1.62 -7.34 -10.73
N LEU A 208 -2.74 -6.63 -10.71
CA LEU A 208 -3.71 -6.63 -9.60
C LEU A 208 -3.02 -6.32 -8.25
N GLY A 209 -2.09 -5.37 -8.24
CA GLY A 209 -1.37 -4.98 -7.03
C GLY A 209 -2.26 -4.31 -5.98
N GLU A 210 -1.86 -4.23 -4.72
CA GLU A 210 -0.63 -4.78 -4.14
C GLU A 210 -0.93 -6.03 -3.30
N ALA A 211 -0.10 -7.07 -3.45
CA ALA A 211 -0.20 -8.30 -2.67
C ALA A 211 1.15 -9.03 -2.70
N ILE A 212 1.48 -9.71 -1.60
CA ILE A 212 2.60 -10.67 -1.58
C ILE A 212 2.11 -11.95 -2.26
N HIS A 213 2.44 -12.08 -3.54
CA HIS A 213 2.05 -13.21 -4.37
C HIS A 213 3.10 -13.50 -5.46
N ALA A 214 2.98 -14.64 -6.13
CA ALA A 214 3.79 -14.93 -7.31
C ALA A 214 3.57 -13.90 -8.43
N PHE A 215 4.63 -13.56 -9.18
CA PHE A 215 4.56 -12.56 -10.26
C PHE A 215 3.50 -12.91 -11.33
N LYS A 216 3.47 -14.18 -11.78
CA LYS A 216 2.33 -14.72 -12.53
C LYS A 216 1.27 -15.12 -11.52
N LEU A 217 0.11 -14.50 -11.60
CA LEU A 217 -1.02 -14.79 -10.72
C LEU A 217 -1.52 -16.22 -10.95
N ASN A 218 -1.80 -16.92 -9.85
CA ASN A 218 -2.34 -18.27 -9.92
C ASN A 218 -3.87 -18.26 -10.19
N HIS A 219 -4.45 -19.45 -10.35
CA HIS A 219 -5.87 -19.62 -10.69
C HIS A 219 -6.75 -19.93 -9.48
N ASN A 220 -6.28 -19.67 -8.26
CA ASN A 220 -7.07 -19.79 -7.04
C ASN A 220 -6.65 -18.68 -6.06
N PHE A 221 -6.85 -17.44 -6.49
CA PHE A 221 -6.47 -16.25 -5.75
C PHE A 221 -7.66 -15.30 -5.65
N THR A 222 -7.86 -14.71 -4.47
CA THR A 222 -8.83 -13.64 -4.27
C THR A 222 -8.04 -12.38 -3.98
N ARG A 223 -8.01 -11.43 -4.92
CA ARG A 223 -7.38 -10.14 -4.70
C ARG A 223 -8.40 -9.16 -4.12
N THR A 224 -8.17 -8.68 -2.90
CA THR A 224 -9.03 -7.68 -2.23
C THR A 224 -8.44 -6.28 -2.33
N PHE A 225 -9.06 -5.38 -3.07
CA PHE A 225 -8.63 -4.00 -3.20
C PHE A 225 -9.14 -3.16 -2.02
N TRP A 226 -8.35 -3.10 -0.96
CA TRP A 226 -8.55 -2.26 0.21
C TRP A 226 -7.18 -1.95 0.82
N ALA A 227 -6.77 -0.69 0.82
CA ALA A 227 -5.50 -0.29 1.41
C ALA A 227 -5.55 -0.56 2.91
N ALA A 228 -4.55 -1.26 3.43
CA ALA A 228 -4.46 -1.63 4.84
C ALA A 228 -2.99 -1.65 5.27
N ASP A 229 -2.73 -1.08 6.44
CA ASP A 229 -1.47 -1.22 7.15
C ASP A 229 -1.32 -2.68 7.60
N SER A 230 -0.72 -3.48 6.72
CA SER A 230 -0.54 -4.91 6.91
C SER A 230 0.79 -5.33 6.29
N GLY A 231 1.76 -5.59 7.17
CA GLY A 231 3.17 -5.85 6.86
C GLY A 231 3.41 -6.84 5.72
N ASP A 232 2.97 -8.08 5.96
CA ASP A 232 3.41 -9.24 5.19
C ASP A 232 2.35 -10.35 4.99
N PRO A 233 1.03 -10.09 4.94
CA PRO A 233 0.07 -11.16 4.71
C PRO A 233 0.20 -11.70 3.27
N VAL A 234 0.63 -12.96 3.15
CA VAL A 234 0.58 -13.69 1.87
C VAL A 234 -0.87 -13.75 1.39
N ASP A 235 -1.10 -13.38 0.13
CA ASP A 235 -2.41 -13.29 -0.53
C ASP A 235 -3.38 -12.28 0.11
N GLY A 236 -2.95 -11.52 1.12
CA GLY A 236 -3.73 -10.47 1.77
C GLY A 236 -3.67 -9.14 1.01
N ASN A 237 -4.59 -8.24 1.36
CA ASN A 237 -4.48 -6.83 0.98
C ASN A 237 -3.49 -6.11 1.90
N ILE A 238 -2.68 -5.24 1.29
CA ILE A 238 -1.68 -4.43 1.98
C ILE A 238 -1.88 -2.96 1.62
N TYR A 239 -0.84 -2.17 1.44
CA TYR A 239 -0.86 -0.71 1.44
C TYR A 239 -1.59 -0.05 0.26
N SER A 240 -1.74 -0.72 -0.89
CA SER A 240 -2.25 -0.06 -2.10
C SER A 240 -3.11 -0.90 -3.04
N ASN A 241 -3.77 -0.20 -3.98
CA ASN A 241 -4.75 -0.76 -4.91
C ASN A 241 -4.43 -0.39 -6.36
N HIS A 242 -4.23 -1.41 -7.20
CA HIS A 242 -3.95 -1.31 -8.63
C HIS A 242 -4.83 -2.27 -9.43
N PRO A 243 -6.08 -1.90 -9.75
CA PRO A 243 -7.05 -2.74 -10.48
C PRO A 243 -6.75 -2.81 -11.99
N PHE A 244 -5.49 -3.12 -12.32
CA PHE A 244 -4.99 -3.32 -13.66
C PHE A 244 -4.40 -4.72 -13.75
N TYR A 245 -4.72 -5.46 -14.81
CA TYR A 245 -3.98 -6.67 -15.17
C TYR A 245 -3.49 -6.64 -16.60
N LEU A 246 -2.40 -7.36 -16.83
CA LEU A 246 -1.89 -7.73 -18.13
C LEU A 246 -2.11 -9.22 -18.33
N ASP A 247 -2.62 -9.61 -19.50
CA ASP A 247 -2.80 -11.01 -19.91
C ASP A 247 -1.96 -11.31 -21.16
N THR A 248 -1.13 -12.35 -21.09
CA THR A 248 -0.31 -12.82 -22.22
C THR A 248 -0.83 -14.16 -22.76
N ARG A 249 -1.18 -14.18 -24.05
CA ARG A 249 -1.68 -15.34 -24.79
C ARG A 249 -0.63 -15.85 -25.76
N TYR A 250 -0.49 -17.16 -25.86
CA TYR A 250 0.48 -17.81 -26.74
C TYR A 250 -0.23 -18.54 -27.87
N PHE A 251 0.37 -18.47 -29.06
CA PHE A 251 -0.15 -19.09 -30.27
C PHE A 251 0.96 -19.90 -30.93
N GLU A 252 0.67 -21.17 -31.25
CA GLU A 252 1.51 -21.95 -32.16
C GLU A 252 1.39 -21.37 -33.57
N VAL A 253 2.53 -21.24 -34.24
CA VAL A 253 2.62 -20.75 -35.62
C VAL A 253 2.67 -21.94 -36.56
N ASP A 254 1.73 -22.02 -37.50
CA ASP A 254 1.84 -22.92 -38.64
C ASP A 254 2.94 -22.40 -39.58
N GLU A 255 4.04 -23.13 -39.70
CA GLU A 255 5.20 -22.70 -40.49
C GLU A 255 4.92 -22.61 -42.01
N ALA A 256 3.91 -23.34 -42.51
CA ALA A 256 3.57 -23.34 -43.93
C ALA A 256 2.62 -22.20 -44.29
N THR A 257 1.67 -21.86 -43.40
CA THR A 257 0.61 -20.88 -43.68
C THR A 257 0.78 -19.56 -42.93
N GLY A 258 1.58 -19.53 -41.86
CA GLY A 258 1.65 -18.41 -40.91
C GLY A 258 0.43 -18.31 -40.00
N GLY A 259 -0.48 -19.29 -40.04
CA GLY A 259 -1.68 -19.33 -39.20
C GLY A 259 -1.34 -19.42 -37.71
N LEU A 260 -2.20 -18.85 -36.88
CA LEU A 260 -2.03 -18.79 -35.42
C LEU A 260 -3.10 -19.64 -34.75
N THR A 261 -2.68 -20.59 -33.90
CA THR A 261 -3.59 -21.41 -33.09
C THR A 261 -3.26 -21.18 -31.63
N TYR A 262 -4.25 -20.74 -30.83
CA TYR A 262 -4.06 -20.54 -29.40
C TYR A 262 -3.62 -21.85 -28.72
N VAL A 263 -2.65 -21.74 -27.80
CA VAL A 263 -2.20 -22.84 -26.96
C VAL A 263 -2.13 -22.41 -25.50
N ALA A 264 -2.70 -23.22 -24.61
CA ALA A 264 -2.64 -22.98 -23.17
C ALA A 264 -1.21 -23.15 -22.61
N ASN A 265 -0.44 -24.07 -23.20
CA ASN A 265 0.91 -24.43 -22.76
C ASN A 265 1.89 -24.40 -23.94
N ALA A 266 2.62 -23.30 -24.09
CA ALA A 266 3.66 -23.13 -25.11
C ALA A 266 5.02 -23.71 -24.66
N THR A 267 5.08 -25.02 -24.44
CA THR A 267 6.25 -25.68 -23.81
C THR A 267 7.06 -26.57 -24.75
N ASP A 268 6.53 -26.95 -25.92
CA ASP A 268 7.26 -27.82 -26.86
C ASP A 268 8.33 -27.02 -27.62
N PRO A 269 9.64 -27.25 -27.37
CA PRO A 269 10.71 -26.48 -28.00
C PRO A 269 10.87 -26.77 -29.50
N SER A 270 10.21 -27.80 -30.04
CA SER A 270 10.20 -28.09 -31.48
C SER A 270 9.23 -27.21 -32.28
N LYS A 271 8.41 -26.41 -31.59
CA LYS A 271 7.39 -25.54 -32.18
C LYS A 271 7.79 -24.07 -32.09
N THR A 272 7.31 -23.28 -33.04
CA THR A 272 7.43 -21.83 -33.01
C THR A 272 6.17 -21.23 -32.38
N TYR A 273 6.34 -20.39 -31.37
CA TYR A 273 5.23 -19.67 -30.74
C TYR A 273 5.35 -18.16 -30.91
N LYS A 274 4.20 -17.49 -30.98
CA LYS A 274 4.08 -16.04 -30.93
C LYS A 274 3.16 -15.66 -29.77
N SER A 275 3.56 -14.68 -28.98
CA SER A 275 2.74 -14.16 -27.87
C SER A 275 2.07 -12.85 -28.24
N TYR A 276 0.86 -12.64 -27.73
CA TYR A 276 0.15 -11.36 -27.77
C TYR A 276 -0.33 -11.03 -26.37
N SER A 277 -0.11 -9.79 -25.95
CA SER A 277 -0.52 -9.28 -24.65
C SER A 277 -1.58 -8.21 -24.81
N HIS A 278 -2.52 -8.17 -23.86
CA HIS A 278 -3.44 -7.06 -23.68
C HIS A 278 -3.48 -6.64 -22.21
N GLY A 279 -3.95 -5.42 -21.96
CA GLY A 279 -4.19 -4.92 -20.61
C GLY A 279 -5.65 -4.61 -20.38
N SER A 280 -6.09 -4.70 -19.12
CA SER A 280 -7.40 -4.25 -18.67
C SER A 280 -7.25 -3.45 -17.39
N PHE A 281 -7.81 -2.25 -17.36
CA PHE A 281 -7.88 -1.40 -16.17
C PHE A 281 -9.34 -1.15 -15.79
N LEU A 282 -9.71 -1.42 -14.54
CA LEU A 282 -11.00 -1.04 -13.97
C LEU A 282 -10.81 0.24 -13.15
N ARG A 283 -11.27 1.36 -13.69
CA ARG A 283 -11.17 2.68 -13.04
C ARG A 283 -12.25 2.83 -11.96
N ASN A 284 -12.02 2.21 -10.79
CA ASN A 284 -12.91 2.28 -9.63
C ASN A 284 -12.07 2.39 -8.35
N ALA A 285 -12.49 3.26 -7.43
CA ALA A 285 -11.80 3.51 -6.14
C ALA A 285 -12.52 2.88 -4.93
N HIS A 286 -13.69 2.26 -5.14
CA HIS A 286 -14.41 1.56 -4.08
C HIS A 286 -13.67 0.29 -3.66
N PRO A 287 -13.93 -0.20 -2.44
CA PRO A 287 -13.56 -1.56 -2.08
C PRO A 287 -14.10 -2.53 -3.12
N MET A 288 -13.23 -3.39 -3.61
CA MET A 288 -13.57 -4.39 -4.62
C MET A 288 -12.71 -5.64 -4.45
N GLU A 289 -13.10 -6.72 -5.11
CA GLU A 289 -12.33 -7.95 -5.21
C GLU A 289 -12.30 -8.47 -6.65
N ALA A 290 -11.17 -9.08 -7.01
CA ALA A 290 -11.03 -9.89 -8.21
C ALA A 290 -10.79 -11.36 -7.80
N LEU A 291 -11.74 -12.23 -8.14
CA LEU A 291 -11.63 -13.66 -7.90
C LEU A 291 -11.05 -14.35 -9.13
N LEU A 292 -9.83 -14.83 -9.01
CA LEU A 292 -9.15 -15.62 -10.03
C LEU A 292 -9.42 -17.09 -9.74
N ARG A 293 -10.14 -17.73 -10.66
CA ARG A 293 -10.50 -19.16 -10.61
C ARG A 293 -10.08 -19.83 -11.91
N PRO A 294 -10.02 -21.17 -12.01
CA PRO A 294 -9.65 -21.84 -13.26
C PRO A 294 -10.55 -21.46 -14.44
N GLU A 295 -11.82 -21.18 -14.18
CA GLU A 295 -12.81 -20.78 -15.19
C GLU A 295 -12.66 -19.33 -15.67
N GLY A 296 -12.01 -18.46 -14.91
CA GLY A 296 -11.87 -17.05 -15.28
C GLY A 296 -11.71 -16.09 -14.12
N ILE A 297 -12.06 -14.84 -14.38
CA ILE A 297 -12.01 -13.73 -13.43
C ILE A 297 -13.42 -13.22 -13.13
N THR A 298 -13.72 -13.03 -11.85
CA THR A 298 -14.94 -12.33 -11.38
C THR A 298 -14.52 -11.04 -10.72
N TRP A 299 -15.12 -9.92 -11.12
CA TRP A 299 -14.99 -8.64 -10.44
C TRP A 299 -16.21 -8.39 -9.57
N ARG A 300 -15.98 -7.98 -8.32
CA ARG A 300 -17.04 -7.52 -7.41
C ARG A 300 -16.64 -6.21 -6.78
N ALA A 301 -17.49 -5.21 -6.82
CA ALA A 301 -17.24 -3.91 -6.18
C ALA A 301 -18.39 -3.52 -5.26
N LEU A 302 -18.09 -2.81 -4.17
CA LEU A 302 -19.08 -2.30 -3.22
C LEU A 302 -19.66 -0.93 -3.62
N GLY A 303 -19.46 -0.50 -4.86
CA GLY A 303 -19.98 0.75 -5.38
C GLY A 303 -19.24 1.23 -6.63
N GLY A 304 -19.56 2.45 -7.06
CA GLY A 304 -18.94 3.09 -8.21
C GLY A 304 -19.55 2.63 -9.53
N ASN A 305 -18.72 2.42 -10.53
CA ASN A 305 -19.16 2.00 -11.86
C ASN A 305 -18.26 0.90 -12.44
N ILE A 306 -18.69 0.36 -13.57
CA ILE A 306 -17.84 -0.46 -14.44
C ILE A 306 -17.25 0.51 -15.46
N ASP A 307 -16.01 0.95 -15.24
CA ASP A 307 -15.27 1.89 -16.09
C ASP A 307 -14.00 1.18 -16.60
N LEU A 308 -14.14 0.40 -17.67
CA LEU A 308 -13.12 -0.51 -18.19
C LEU A 308 -12.35 0.10 -19.35
N TYR A 309 -11.03 0.01 -19.30
CA TYR A 309 -10.13 0.36 -20.39
C TYR A 309 -9.34 -0.88 -20.83
N PHE A 310 -9.42 -1.19 -22.12
CA PHE A 310 -8.68 -2.27 -22.75
C PHE A 310 -7.53 -1.72 -23.58
N TYR A 311 -6.34 -2.30 -23.39
CA TYR A 311 -5.11 -1.92 -24.08
C TYR A 311 -4.68 -3.03 -25.04
N ALA A 312 -4.54 -2.69 -26.32
CA ALA A 312 -4.35 -3.67 -27.39
C ALA A 312 -2.96 -4.32 -27.40
N GLY A 313 -1.93 -3.72 -26.80
CA GLY A 313 -0.55 -4.20 -26.92
C GLY A 313 0.02 -3.99 -28.32
N PRO A 314 0.67 -5.00 -28.97
CA PRO A 314 0.52 -6.44 -28.72
C PRO A 314 1.59 -7.06 -27.83
N THR A 315 2.60 -6.30 -27.37
CA THR A 315 3.64 -6.81 -26.46
C THR A 315 3.40 -6.30 -25.04
N GLN A 316 4.02 -6.93 -24.05
CA GLN A 316 3.91 -6.46 -22.67
C GLN A 316 4.37 -5.01 -22.51
N VAL A 317 5.46 -4.65 -23.19
CA VAL A 317 6.03 -3.29 -23.18
C VAL A 317 5.04 -2.28 -23.76
N GLU A 318 4.37 -2.59 -24.86
CA GLU A 318 3.40 -1.68 -25.47
C GLU A 318 2.14 -1.53 -24.61
N VAL A 319 1.65 -2.60 -23.98
CA VAL A 319 0.53 -2.51 -23.03
C VAL A 319 0.88 -1.55 -21.88
N THR A 320 2.07 -1.70 -21.27
CA THR A 320 2.51 -0.82 -20.18
C THR A 320 2.61 0.64 -20.62
N LYS A 321 3.19 0.91 -21.79
CA LYS A 321 3.24 2.29 -22.34
C LYS A 321 1.86 2.87 -22.59
N GLN A 322 0.96 2.08 -23.18
CA GLN A 322 -0.41 2.52 -23.47
C GLN A 322 -1.14 2.91 -22.18
N TYR A 323 -1.00 2.10 -21.13
CA TYR A 323 -1.58 2.40 -19.81
C TYR A 323 -1.00 3.68 -19.19
N GLN A 324 0.33 3.84 -19.22
CA GLN A 324 1.03 5.02 -18.67
C GLN A 324 0.71 6.30 -19.42
N LEU A 325 0.77 6.29 -20.75
CA LEU A 325 0.58 7.48 -21.58
C LEU A 325 -0.86 7.98 -21.59
N SER A 326 -1.82 7.11 -21.28
CA SER A 326 -3.25 7.44 -21.40
C SER A 326 -3.94 7.70 -20.08
N THR A 327 -3.59 6.98 -19.00
CA THR A 327 -4.43 6.89 -17.81
C THR A 327 -3.73 7.31 -16.53
N ILE A 328 -2.59 6.67 -16.22
CA ILE A 328 -1.94 6.83 -14.91
C ILE A 328 -0.74 7.77 -14.90
N GLY A 329 -0.36 8.31 -16.06
CA GLY A 329 0.81 9.15 -16.21
C GLY A 329 2.11 8.37 -16.35
N LEU A 330 3.15 9.09 -16.79
CA LEU A 330 4.50 8.55 -16.85
C LEU A 330 5.11 8.51 -15.44
N PRO A 331 5.98 7.52 -15.14
CA PRO A 331 6.77 7.54 -13.92
C PRO A 331 7.50 8.88 -13.76
N ALA A 332 7.42 9.47 -12.56
CA ALA A 332 8.11 10.72 -12.28
C ALA A 332 9.62 10.56 -12.48
N MET A 333 10.26 11.53 -13.14
CA MET A 333 11.72 11.53 -13.29
C MET A 333 12.35 11.74 -11.93
N GLN A 334 13.16 10.77 -11.51
CA GLN A 334 13.85 10.81 -10.22
C GLN A 334 15.12 11.67 -10.30
N SER A 335 15.50 12.29 -9.18
CA SER A 335 16.80 12.95 -9.05
C SER A 335 17.92 11.91 -9.04
N TYR A 336 19.08 12.20 -9.62
CA TYR A 336 20.14 11.19 -9.81
C TYR A 336 20.57 10.51 -8.49
N TRP A 337 20.66 11.28 -7.42
CA TRP A 337 21.06 10.81 -6.09
C TRP A 337 20.11 9.75 -5.50
N THR A 338 18.83 9.73 -5.89
CA THR A 338 17.88 8.74 -5.34
C THR A 338 18.14 7.32 -5.83
N LEU A 339 19.09 7.14 -6.78
CA LEU A 339 19.56 5.84 -7.26
C LEU A 339 20.78 5.33 -6.48
N GLY A 340 21.34 6.16 -5.58
CA GLY A 340 22.43 5.78 -4.69
C GLY A 340 21.98 4.83 -3.58
N PHE A 341 22.88 4.50 -2.65
CA PHE A 341 22.54 3.69 -1.49
C PHE A 341 21.93 4.55 -0.37
N HIS A 342 20.83 4.08 0.22
CA HIS A 342 20.08 4.78 1.26
C HIS A 342 20.15 3.95 2.55
N GLN A 343 20.57 4.56 3.66
CA GLN A 343 20.60 3.94 4.98
C GLN A 343 19.45 4.49 5.84
N CYS A 344 18.65 3.62 6.44
CA CYS A 344 17.57 3.98 7.35
C CYS A 344 17.54 3.05 8.57
N LYS A 345 17.01 3.53 9.69
CA LYS A 345 16.68 2.71 10.86
C LYS A 345 15.71 3.48 11.77
N TRP A 346 14.70 2.79 12.26
CA TRP A 346 13.98 3.20 13.47
C TRP A 346 14.86 2.95 14.70
N GLY A 347 15.22 4.01 15.42
CA GLY A 347 15.96 3.96 16.68
C GLY A 347 17.25 4.78 16.72
N TYR A 348 17.53 5.63 15.71
CA TYR A 348 18.69 6.54 15.78
C TYR A 348 18.45 7.63 16.83
N LYS A 349 19.39 7.83 17.77
CA LYS A 349 19.15 8.61 19.00
C LYS A 349 19.47 10.10 18.90
N GLY A 350 19.94 10.59 17.77
CA GLY A 350 20.27 12.01 17.58
C GLY A 350 21.30 12.26 16.48
N TRP A 351 21.61 13.55 16.26
CA TRP A 351 22.58 13.99 15.25
C TRP A 351 23.98 13.38 15.41
N VAL A 352 24.38 13.03 16.64
CA VAL A 352 25.70 12.43 16.92
C VAL A 352 25.78 11.02 16.35
N GLU A 353 24.78 10.18 16.61
CA GLU A 353 24.76 8.80 16.11
C GLU A 353 24.68 8.76 14.57
N LEU A 354 23.92 9.66 13.96
CA LEU A 354 23.88 9.76 12.50
C LEU A 354 25.25 10.07 11.89
N ARG A 355 26.02 10.97 12.51
CA ARG A 355 27.40 11.24 12.07
C ARG A 355 28.29 10.02 12.22
N GLU A 356 28.15 9.26 13.31
CA GLU A 356 28.92 8.02 13.51
C GLU A 356 28.62 7.01 12.41
N VAL A 357 27.34 6.79 12.08
CA VAL A 357 26.92 5.92 10.97
C VAL A 357 27.56 6.37 9.66
N ILE A 358 27.41 7.66 9.29
CA ILE A 358 28.00 8.22 8.06
C ILE A 358 29.53 8.03 8.03
N ASN A 359 30.20 8.29 9.14
CA ASN A 359 31.65 8.17 9.26
C ASN A 359 32.12 6.71 9.17
N ASP A 360 31.35 5.75 9.69
CA ASP A 360 31.66 4.34 9.53
C ASP A 360 31.50 3.88 8.08
N PHE A 361 30.44 4.29 7.36
CA PHE A 361 30.33 4.06 5.91
C PHE A 361 31.55 4.60 5.15
N LYS A 362 31.98 5.84 5.45
CA LYS A 362 33.18 6.45 4.87
C LYS A 362 34.45 5.67 5.21
N LYS A 363 34.63 5.29 6.48
CA LYS A 363 35.79 4.54 6.99
C LYS A 363 35.92 3.16 6.34
N PHE A 364 34.81 2.50 6.04
CA PHE A 364 34.79 1.19 5.39
C PHE A 364 34.69 1.28 3.86
N GLU A 365 34.75 2.49 3.29
CA GLU A 365 34.68 2.75 1.85
C GLU A 365 33.38 2.19 1.21
N ILE A 366 32.27 2.19 1.96
CA ILE A 366 30.96 1.78 1.48
C ILE A 366 30.20 3.04 1.02
N PRO A 367 29.79 3.13 -0.25
CA PRO A 367 29.00 4.27 -0.73
C PRO A 367 27.67 4.38 0.02
N MET A 368 27.36 5.58 0.50
CA MET A 368 26.05 5.94 1.06
C MET A 368 25.70 7.35 0.60
N GLU A 369 24.63 7.46 -0.16
CA GLU A 369 24.18 8.74 -0.71
C GLU A 369 23.26 9.47 0.26
N SER A 370 22.35 8.72 0.90
CA SER A 370 21.30 9.27 1.74
C SER A 370 21.24 8.59 3.09
N ILE A 371 21.09 9.39 4.14
CA ILE A 371 20.78 8.93 5.49
C ILE A 371 19.35 9.33 5.83
N TRP A 372 18.57 8.34 6.25
CA TRP A 372 17.15 8.45 6.54
C TRP A 372 16.95 8.36 8.04
N VAL A 373 15.93 9.07 8.53
CA VAL A 373 15.58 9.05 9.95
C VAL A 373 14.08 8.81 10.07
N ASP A 374 13.77 7.80 10.86
CA ASP A 374 12.41 7.42 11.24
C ASP A 374 11.84 8.42 12.28
N LEU A 375 10.83 8.05 13.04
CA LEU A 375 10.11 8.89 13.99
C LEU A 375 11.00 9.53 15.08
N ASP A 376 12.23 9.04 15.27
CA ASP A 376 13.14 9.43 16.36
C ASP A 376 13.50 10.92 16.37
N TYR A 377 13.45 11.59 15.21
CA TYR A 377 13.74 13.02 15.15
C TYR A 377 12.63 13.88 15.75
N MET A 378 11.40 13.36 15.79
CA MET A 378 10.21 14.12 16.10
C MET A 378 10.09 14.40 17.61
N ASN A 379 9.61 15.59 17.95
CA ASN A 379 9.23 15.90 19.33
C ASN A 379 7.96 15.13 19.70
N GLN A 380 8.12 14.02 20.44
CA GLN A 380 7.00 13.12 20.80
C GLN A 380 6.20 12.63 19.59
N TYR A 381 6.90 12.25 18.51
CA TYR A 381 6.29 11.70 17.29
C TYR A 381 5.35 12.66 16.54
N ARG A 382 5.49 13.97 16.78
CA ARG A 382 4.69 15.01 16.11
C ARG A 382 5.38 15.42 14.80
N ASN A 383 4.62 15.37 13.71
CA ASN A 383 5.08 15.91 12.42
C ASN A 383 5.58 17.36 12.54
N PHE A 384 6.59 17.70 11.74
CA PHE A 384 7.10 19.07 11.59
C PHE A 384 7.69 19.72 12.85
N ASP A 385 7.97 18.94 13.89
CA ASP A 385 8.58 19.41 15.14
C ASP A 385 9.69 18.45 15.57
N ASN A 386 10.90 18.97 15.82
CA ASN A 386 12.04 18.12 16.20
C ASN A 386 12.21 18.07 17.71
N ASP A 387 12.62 16.93 18.26
CA ASP A 387 13.09 16.86 19.64
C ASP A 387 14.33 17.75 19.80
N GLN A 388 14.20 18.84 20.57
CA GLN A 388 15.27 19.82 20.70
C GLN A 388 16.47 19.35 21.53
N ARG A 389 16.37 18.19 22.22
CA ARG A 389 17.45 17.60 23.01
C ARG A 389 18.36 16.73 22.17
N THR A 390 17.78 15.90 21.30
CA THR A 390 18.52 14.91 20.49
C THR A 390 18.68 15.34 19.03
N TYR A 391 17.71 16.09 18.51
CA TYR A 391 17.61 16.56 17.13
C TYR A 391 17.40 18.08 17.01
N GLY A 392 17.97 18.85 17.93
CA GLY A 392 17.83 20.31 17.97
C GLY A 392 18.31 21.02 16.71
N TYR A 393 17.64 22.11 16.34
CA TYR A 393 17.83 22.78 15.06
C TYR A 393 19.21 23.40 14.86
N GLU A 394 19.83 23.93 15.93
CA GLU A 394 21.18 24.52 15.82
C GLU A 394 22.24 23.47 15.43
N GLU A 395 22.18 22.30 16.07
CA GLU A 395 23.10 21.21 15.76
C GLU A 395 22.76 20.56 14.42
N GLY A 396 21.46 20.46 14.10
CA GLY A 396 20.99 20.03 12.78
C GLY A 396 21.54 20.90 11.66
N ALA A 397 21.58 22.23 11.83
CA ALA A 397 22.17 23.12 10.82
C ALA A 397 23.65 22.83 10.54
N LYS A 398 24.43 22.43 11.57
CA LYS A 398 25.83 22.00 11.39
C LYS A 398 25.90 20.65 10.68
N PHE A 399 25.06 19.71 11.10
CA PHE A 399 24.94 18.40 10.46
C PHE A 399 24.61 18.52 8.97
N PHE A 400 23.61 19.33 8.59
CA PHE A 400 23.27 19.55 7.18
C PHE A 400 24.41 20.23 6.41
N ALA A 401 25.14 21.16 7.02
CA ALA A 401 26.30 21.78 6.37
C ALA A 401 27.41 20.76 6.07
N GLU A 402 27.67 19.84 7.00
CA GLU A 402 28.61 18.73 6.82
C GLU A 402 28.11 17.75 5.73
N LEU A 403 26.85 17.33 5.83
CA LEU A 403 26.23 16.37 4.91
C LEU A 403 26.24 16.89 3.47
N HIS A 404 25.84 18.14 3.26
CA HIS A 404 25.81 18.76 1.93
C HIS A 404 27.21 19.11 1.40
N ALA A 405 28.20 19.34 2.27
CA ALA A 405 29.59 19.52 1.82
C ALA A 405 30.16 18.26 1.19
N ASP A 406 29.64 17.10 1.57
CA ASP A 406 29.99 15.78 1.03
C ASP A 406 28.99 15.28 -0.04
N ASP A 407 28.10 16.15 -0.54
CA ASP A 407 27.07 15.85 -1.54
C ASP A 407 26.11 14.72 -1.13
N GLN A 408 25.87 14.57 0.18
CA GLN A 408 24.95 13.58 0.74
C GLN A 408 23.60 14.21 1.10
N HIS A 409 22.59 13.37 1.33
CA HIS A 409 21.20 13.81 1.53
C HIS A 409 20.56 13.27 2.81
N TRP A 410 19.64 14.06 3.38
CA TRP A 410 18.85 13.66 4.55
C TRP A 410 17.37 13.52 4.17
N VAL A 411 16.76 12.39 4.57
CA VAL A 411 15.36 12.07 4.27
C VAL A 411 14.62 11.67 5.56
N PRO A 412 13.78 12.55 6.13
CA PRO A 412 12.91 12.21 7.26
C PRO A 412 11.64 11.49 6.84
N ILE A 413 11.12 10.66 7.75
CA ILE A 413 9.72 10.21 7.73
C ILE A 413 8.75 11.34 8.11
N ILE A 414 7.55 11.32 7.54
CA ILE A 414 6.41 12.18 7.86
C ILE A 414 5.16 11.32 7.78
N ASP A 415 4.43 11.18 8.89
CA ASP A 415 3.21 10.38 8.91
C ASP A 415 2.02 11.13 8.33
N ALA A 416 1.01 10.42 7.82
CA ALA A 416 -0.22 11.06 7.37
C ALA A 416 -1.00 11.76 8.49
N ALA A 417 -0.93 11.26 9.73
CA ALA A 417 -1.78 11.72 10.83
C ALA A 417 -1.15 12.86 11.64
N VAL A 418 -1.98 13.76 12.18
CA VAL A 418 -1.55 14.97 12.90
C VAL A 418 -2.01 14.90 14.35
N TYR A 419 -1.07 15.09 15.28
CA TYR A 419 -1.34 15.06 16.72
C TYR A 419 -2.43 16.06 17.15
N VAL A 420 -3.34 15.63 18.03
CA VAL A 420 -4.36 16.46 18.68
C VAL A 420 -3.86 16.89 20.06
N PRO A 421 -3.53 18.19 20.28
CA PRO A 421 -3.02 18.66 21.55
C PRO A 421 -4.08 18.64 22.65
N ASN A 422 -3.65 18.46 23.90
CA ASN A 422 -4.54 18.58 25.05
C ASN A 422 -4.99 20.04 25.24
N PRO A 423 -6.29 20.37 25.08
CA PRO A 423 -6.77 21.74 25.22
C PRO A 423 -6.66 22.29 26.65
N GLU A 424 -6.53 21.42 27.65
CA GLU A 424 -6.36 21.82 29.06
C GLU A 424 -4.89 22.08 29.43
N ASN A 425 -3.95 21.76 28.54
CA ASN A 425 -2.53 21.94 28.78
C ASN A 425 -1.91 22.95 27.80
N ALA A 426 -1.77 24.19 28.23
CA ALA A 426 -1.18 25.25 27.40
C ALA A 426 0.26 24.95 26.94
N SER A 427 1.03 24.13 27.67
CA SER A 427 2.39 23.75 27.24
C SER A 427 2.38 22.66 26.17
N ASP A 428 1.22 22.08 25.88
CA ASP A 428 1.02 21.07 24.84
C ASP A 428 0.48 21.65 23.53
N ALA A 429 0.38 22.99 23.46
CA ALA A 429 -0.07 23.67 22.26
C ALA A 429 0.73 23.20 21.03
N TYR A 430 0.02 22.87 19.96
CA TYR A 430 0.62 22.36 18.74
C TYR A 430 0.13 23.18 17.54
N PRO A 431 0.89 24.24 17.17
CA PRO A 431 0.45 25.21 16.17
C PRO A 431 0.15 24.62 14.79
N THR A 432 0.76 23.50 14.44
CA THR A 432 0.48 22.74 13.21
C THR A 432 -0.98 22.28 13.16
N PHE A 433 -1.47 21.68 14.25
CA PHE A 433 -2.87 21.28 14.39
C PHE A 433 -3.80 22.49 14.33
N ASP A 434 -3.49 23.56 15.09
CA ASP A 434 -4.33 24.76 15.14
C ASP A 434 -4.49 25.40 13.75
N ARG A 435 -3.42 25.46 12.96
CA ARG A 435 -3.47 25.96 11.57
C ARG A 435 -4.27 25.06 10.65
N GLY A 436 -4.23 23.74 10.85
CA GLY A 436 -5.03 22.79 10.09
C GLY A 436 -6.52 22.93 10.38
N VAL A 437 -6.89 23.09 11.66
CA VAL A 437 -8.28 23.38 12.07
C VAL A 437 -8.74 24.72 11.47
N ALA A 438 -7.91 25.76 11.54
CA ALA A 438 -8.26 27.09 11.02
C ALA A 438 -8.44 27.17 9.49
N THR A 439 -8.06 26.11 8.77
CA THR A 439 -8.14 26.02 7.31
C THR A 439 -9.05 24.87 6.85
N ASP A 440 -9.84 24.29 7.76
CA ASP A 440 -10.72 23.16 7.48
C ASP A 440 -9.98 21.97 6.84
N SER A 441 -8.75 21.68 7.29
CA SER A 441 -7.85 20.75 6.62
C SER A 441 -8.05 19.27 6.95
N PHE A 442 -8.90 18.92 7.92
CA PHE A 442 -9.00 17.57 8.46
C PHE A 442 -10.35 16.89 8.15
N LEU A 443 -10.34 15.55 8.12
CA LEU A 443 -11.55 14.74 8.00
C LEU A 443 -12.49 14.96 9.19
N LEU A 444 -13.80 14.90 8.92
CA LEU A 444 -14.87 15.09 9.89
C LEU A 444 -15.73 13.82 10.04
N ASN A 445 -16.28 13.62 11.22
CA ASN A 445 -17.39 12.71 11.46
C ASN A 445 -18.71 13.30 10.92
N GLU A 446 -19.75 12.47 10.82
CA GLU A 446 -21.08 12.89 10.35
C GLU A 446 -21.71 14.04 11.16
N ASP A 447 -21.37 14.15 12.45
CA ASP A 447 -21.83 15.21 13.34
C ASP A 447 -21.04 16.52 13.20
N GLY A 448 -20.05 16.57 12.30
CA GLY A 448 -19.16 17.70 12.06
C GLY A 448 -17.98 17.80 13.02
N SER A 449 -17.82 16.88 13.98
CA SER A 449 -16.61 16.80 14.81
C SER A 449 -15.42 16.27 14.01
N LEU A 450 -14.20 16.54 14.47
CA LEU A 450 -13.00 16.01 13.82
C LEU A 450 -12.97 14.47 13.90
N TYR A 451 -12.75 13.81 12.77
CA TYR A 451 -12.48 12.38 12.75
C TYR A 451 -11.15 12.13 13.46
N THR A 452 -11.24 11.53 14.65
CA THR A 452 -10.08 11.28 15.51
C THR A 452 -9.77 9.79 15.57
N GLY A 453 -8.55 9.43 15.17
CA GLY A 453 -7.97 8.10 15.33
C GLY A 453 -6.85 8.09 16.38
N ALA A 454 -5.96 7.09 16.30
CA ALA A 454 -4.77 7.02 17.11
C ALA A 454 -3.58 6.48 16.30
N VAL A 455 -2.43 7.16 16.35
CA VAL A 455 -1.16 6.71 15.74
C VAL A 455 -0.02 7.03 16.72
N TRP A 456 1.23 7.21 16.25
CA TRP A 456 2.44 7.34 17.06
C TRP A 456 2.41 8.47 18.10
N PRO A 457 1.95 9.71 17.80
CA PRO A 457 1.88 10.77 18.82
C PRO A 457 0.63 10.63 19.73
N GLY A 458 -0.14 9.56 19.55
CA GLY A 458 -1.38 9.28 20.25
C GLY A 458 -2.61 9.70 19.46
N TYR A 459 -3.53 10.45 20.07
CA TYR A 459 -4.75 10.87 19.36
C TYR A 459 -4.41 11.80 18.21
N THR A 460 -4.93 11.48 17.03
CA THR A 460 -4.59 12.17 15.79
C THR A 460 -5.83 12.45 14.94
N VAL A 461 -5.71 13.47 14.10
CA VAL A 461 -6.63 13.78 13.00
C VAL A 461 -5.94 13.54 11.67
N PHE A 462 -6.73 13.37 10.61
CA PHE A 462 -6.23 13.01 9.29
C PHE A 462 -6.53 14.13 8.28
N PRO A 463 -5.53 14.63 7.55
CA PRO A 463 -5.72 15.63 6.51
C PRO A 463 -6.64 15.12 5.39
N ASP A 464 -7.59 15.96 4.96
CA ASP A 464 -8.55 15.63 3.91
C ASP A 464 -8.04 16.03 2.52
N PHE A 465 -7.08 15.27 1.99
CA PHE A 465 -6.50 15.52 0.66
C PHE A 465 -7.54 15.38 -0.48
N ILE A 466 -8.52 14.48 -0.32
CA ILE A 466 -9.59 14.28 -1.30
C ILE A 466 -10.58 15.44 -1.26
N GLY A 467 -11.02 15.88 -0.10
CA GLY A 467 -11.84 17.07 0.06
C GLY A 467 -11.12 18.33 -0.40
N SER A 468 -9.79 18.38 -0.39
CA SER A 468 -9.08 19.53 -0.96
C SER A 468 -9.27 19.61 -2.47
N ALA A 469 -9.29 18.46 -3.14
CA ALA A 469 -9.56 18.37 -4.58
C ALA A 469 -11.06 18.49 -4.94
N LEU A 470 -11.96 17.97 -4.10
CA LEU A 470 -13.39 17.85 -4.43
C LEU A 470 -14.31 18.87 -3.75
N ALA A 471 -13.99 19.27 -2.53
CA ALA A 471 -14.81 20.12 -1.66
C ALA A 471 -14.14 21.47 -1.33
N GLY A 472 -12.91 21.70 -1.77
CA GLY A 472 -12.17 22.94 -1.54
C GLY A 472 -11.66 23.11 -0.10
N THR A 473 -11.44 22.01 0.63
CA THR A 473 -10.80 22.08 1.96
C THR A 473 -9.38 22.64 1.86
N GLY A 474 -8.88 23.26 2.93
CA GLY A 474 -7.55 23.87 2.95
C GLY A 474 -6.39 22.89 3.00
N SER A 475 -6.64 21.58 3.01
CA SER A 475 -5.67 20.53 3.33
C SER A 475 -4.37 20.60 2.51
N HIS A 476 -4.44 20.68 1.17
CA HIS A 476 -3.23 20.77 0.35
C HIS A 476 -2.39 22.02 0.64
N ASN A 477 -3.03 23.19 0.75
CA ASN A 477 -2.32 24.44 1.01
C ASN A 477 -1.70 24.44 2.40
N TRP A 478 -2.44 23.97 3.40
CA TRP A 478 -1.94 23.82 4.76
C TRP A 478 -0.74 22.87 4.81
N TRP A 479 -0.82 21.69 4.20
CA TRP A 479 0.28 20.74 4.18
C TRP A 479 1.56 21.31 3.53
N VAL A 480 1.42 22.01 2.39
CA VAL A 480 2.53 22.71 1.74
C VAL A 480 3.13 23.77 2.65
N ASP A 481 2.29 24.56 3.31
CA ASP A 481 2.72 25.60 4.24
C ASP A 481 3.49 25.01 5.43
N GLU A 482 3.04 23.89 5.99
CA GLU A 482 3.74 23.20 7.08
C GLU A 482 5.10 22.67 6.64
N MET A 483 5.16 22.01 5.48
CA MET A 483 6.41 21.54 4.88
C MET A 483 7.40 22.69 4.65
N VAL A 484 6.94 23.82 4.09
CA VAL A 484 7.78 25.01 3.84
C VAL A 484 8.22 25.67 5.15
N ARG A 485 7.36 25.69 6.18
CA ARG A 485 7.71 26.23 7.50
C ARG A 485 8.78 25.37 8.16
N TRP A 486 8.63 24.06 8.15
CA TRP A 486 9.58 23.14 8.75
C TRP A 486 10.91 23.11 8.00
N HIS A 487 10.89 23.15 6.66
CA HIS A 487 12.10 23.19 5.84
C HIS A 487 13.02 24.38 6.15
N LYS A 488 12.48 25.49 6.69
CA LYS A 488 13.31 26.63 7.15
C LYS A 488 14.18 26.30 8.36
N ASN A 489 13.77 25.33 9.16
CA ASN A 489 14.51 24.86 10.33
C ASN A 489 15.34 23.60 10.01
N CYS A 490 14.86 22.75 9.10
CA CYS A 490 15.52 21.52 8.67
C CYS A 490 15.61 21.45 7.15
N SER A 491 16.81 21.60 6.58
CA SER A 491 17.03 21.56 5.13
C SER A 491 17.06 20.13 4.59
N PHE A 492 15.94 19.42 4.65
CA PHE A 492 15.80 18.04 4.12
C PHE A 492 15.78 17.99 2.59
N SER A 493 16.26 16.88 2.01
CA SER A 493 16.36 16.71 0.55
C SER A 493 15.10 16.09 -0.07
N ALA A 494 14.38 15.28 0.69
CA ALA A 494 13.13 14.61 0.30
C ALA A 494 12.32 14.30 1.57
N ALA A 495 11.15 13.68 1.42
CA ALA A 495 10.35 13.19 2.54
C ALA A 495 9.88 11.76 2.25
N TRP A 496 9.96 10.91 3.26
CA TRP A 496 9.31 9.61 3.29
C TRP A 496 7.92 9.81 3.92
N ILE A 497 6.87 9.50 3.17
CA ILE A 497 5.49 9.54 3.68
C ILE A 497 5.07 8.14 4.13
N ASP A 498 4.55 8.02 5.35
CA ASP A 498 4.14 6.73 5.91
C ASP A 498 2.76 6.78 6.59
N MET A 499 2.23 5.61 6.96
CA MET A 499 0.97 5.43 7.68
C MET A 499 -0.26 5.98 6.90
N ASN A 500 -0.21 5.94 5.57
CA ASN A 500 -1.04 6.75 4.68
C ASN A 500 -2.15 5.99 3.91
N GLU A 501 -2.49 4.78 4.34
CA GLU A 501 -3.66 4.05 3.84
C GLU A 501 -5.01 4.76 4.07
N ALA A 502 -5.31 5.43 5.19
CA ALA A 502 -4.53 5.77 6.40
C ALA A 502 -4.57 4.71 7.51
N SER A 503 -3.42 4.48 8.15
CA SER A 503 -3.33 3.64 9.33
C SER A 503 -3.93 4.30 10.57
N SER A 504 -4.52 3.48 11.44
CA SER A 504 -5.02 3.89 12.75
C SER A 504 -4.97 2.70 13.69
N PHE A 505 -4.40 2.90 14.88
CA PHE A 505 -4.35 1.92 15.95
C PHE A 505 -5.72 1.70 16.60
N CYS A 506 -6.76 2.43 16.20
CA CYS A 506 -8.13 2.18 16.60
C CYS A 506 -9.06 2.03 15.39
N VAL A 507 -10.12 1.22 15.55
CA VAL A 507 -11.14 0.96 14.54
C VAL A 507 -12.11 2.13 14.47
N GLY A 508 -12.22 2.73 13.29
CA GLY A 508 -13.08 3.90 13.06
C GLY A 508 -12.58 5.14 13.81
N SER A 509 -13.46 6.14 14.01
CA SER A 509 -13.15 7.25 14.89
C SER A 509 -13.33 6.83 16.34
N CYS A 510 -12.24 6.73 17.09
CA CYS A 510 -12.30 6.31 18.49
C CYS A 510 -12.59 7.44 19.49
N GLY A 511 -12.69 8.70 19.03
CA GLY A 511 -13.05 9.86 19.85
C GLY A 511 -12.00 10.30 20.87
N THR A 512 -11.99 11.58 21.26
CA THR A 512 -10.93 12.24 22.04
C THR A 512 -11.15 12.25 23.56
N GLY A 513 -11.74 11.19 24.13
CA GLY A 513 -12.15 11.17 25.54
C GLY A 513 -11.01 11.28 26.57
N ASN A 514 -9.75 11.07 26.16
CA ASN A 514 -8.58 11.01 27.05
C ASN A 514 -7.39 11.86 26.56
N LEU A 515 -7.63 13.04 25.95
CA LEU A 515 -6.55 13.91 25.47
C LEU A 515 -5.55 14.33 26.57
N THR A 516 -5.91 14.21 27.85
CA THR A 516 -4.98 14.42 28.97
C THR A 516 -3.84 13.40 29.03
N LEU A 517 -3.93 12.31 28.28
CA LEU A 517 -2.97 11.22 28.22
C LEU A 517 -2.10 11.39 26.96
N ASN A 518 -1.06 12.20 27.06
CA ASN A 518 -0.15 12.51 25.97
C ASN A 518 1.29 12.04 26.28
N PRO A 519 1.98 11.38 25.33
CA PRO A 519 1.44 10.68 24.14
C PRO A 519 0.80 9.33 24.52
N VAL A 520 -0.08 8.82 23.65
CA VAL A 520 -0.64 7.46 23.79
C VAL A 520 0.38 6.47 23.21
N HIS A 521 0.66 5.40 23.93
CA HIS A 521 1.56 4.33 23.51
C HIS A 521 0.83 3.35 22.58
N PRO A 522 1.45 2.91 21.48
CA PRO A 522 0.91 1.88 20.60
C PRO A 522 0.58 0.60 21.37
N PRO A 523 -0.38 -0.22 20.91
CA PRO A 523 -0.79 -1.43 21.62
C PRO A 523 0.18 -2.61 21.52
N PHE A 524 1.39 -2.35 21.03
CA PHE A 524 2.48 -3.30 20.85
C PHE A 524 3.79 -2.66 21.33
N ALA A 525 4.76 -3.49 21.70
CA ALA A 525 6.09 -3.00 22.08
C ALA A 525 6.79 -2.39 20.86
N LEU A 526 7.43 -1.25 21.06
CA LEU A 526 8.26 -0.64 20.03
C LEU A 526 9.65 -1.30 20.06
N PRO A 527 10.28 -1.53 18.90
CA PRO A 527 11.62 -2.08 18.84
C PRO A 527 12.60 -1.34 19.77
N GLY A 528 13.22 -2.08 20.68
CA GLY A 528 14.11 -1.56 21.73
C GLY A 528 13.43 -1.25 23.07
N GLU A 529 12.11 -1.39 23.18
CA GLU A 529 11.38 -1.17 24.43
C GLU A 529 11.50 -2.33 25.42
N GLY A 530 12.20 -2.06 26.51
CA GLY A 530 12.35 -3.01 27.61
C GLY A 530 13.30 -4.18 27.28
N PRO A 531 13.53 -5.08 28.25
CA PRO A 531 14.55 -6.12 28.15
C PRO A 531 14.17 -7.26 27.19
N LEU A 532 12.95 -7.27 26.64
CA LEU A 532 12.41 -8.35 25.84
C LEU A 532 12.02 -7.95 24.42
N ASP A 533 12.34 -6.73 24.00
CA ASP A 533 12.13 -6.28 22.63
C ASP A 533 13.40 -5.65 22.03
N GLN A 534 14.57 -6.11 22.49
CA GLN A 534 15.84 -5.66 21.95
C GLN A 534 16.01 -6.15 20.51
N ILE A 535 16.47 -5.26 19.63
CA ILE A 535 16.75 -5.57 18.23
C ILE A 535 18.15 -6.17 18.14
N TYR A 536 18.23 -7.42 17.69
CA TYR A 536 19.50 -8.14 17.49
C TYR A 536 19.82 -8.39 16.01
N ASP A 537 19.06 -7.78 15.11
CA ASP A 537 19.23 -7.94 13.67
C ASP A 537 20.50 -7.24 13.17
N TYR A 538 21.08 -7.81 12.12
CA TYR A 538 22.29 -7.31 11.47
C TYR A 538 22.18 -7.49 9.95
N PRO A 539 22.93 -6.70 9.15
CA PRO A 539 22.94 -6.83 7.70
C PRO A 539 23.33 -8.23 7.24
N GLU A 540 22.81 -8.64 6.08
CA GLU A 540 23.17 -9.92 5.46
C GLU A 540 24.70 -10.04 5.28
N GLY A 541 25.26 -11.18 5.68
CA GLY A 541 26.69 -11.44 5.58
C GLY A 541 27.51 -10.91 6.75
N PHE A 542 26.91 -10.22 7.73
CA PHE A 542 27.58 -9.85 8.98
C PHE A 542 28.08 -11.09 9.74
N GLU A 543 27.37 -12.21 9.67
CA GLU A 543 27.81 -13.48 10.26
C GLU A 543 29.09 -14.04 9.63
N ARG A 544 29.45 -13.60 8.42
CA ARG A 544 30.67 -14.01 7.72
C ARG A 544 31.86 -13.16 8.08
N THR A 545 31.64 -11.86 8.28
CA THR A 545 32.69 -10.87 8.55
C THR A 545 32.96 -10.73 10.05
N ASN A 546 31.92 -10.90 10.89
CA ASN A 546 31.93 -10.71 12.33
C ASN A 546 31.22 -11.88 13.05
N ALA A 547 31.74 -13.09 12.84
CA ALA A 547 31.12 -14.33 13.32
C ALA A 547 30.90 -14.37 14.85
N THR A 548 31.75 -13.70 15.64
CA THR A 548 31.66 -13.72 17.11
C THR A 548 30.52 -12.82 17.60
N GLU A 549 30.43 -11.61 17.05
CA GLU A 549 29.36 -10.67 17.34
C GLU A 549 28.01 -11.19 16.84
N ALA A 550 27.97 -11.73 15.62
CA ALA A 550 26.77 -12.35 15.05
C ALA A 550 26.27 -13.52 15.91
N ALA A 551 27.18 -14.39 16.37
CA ALA A 551 26.82 -15.49 17.27
C ALA A 551 26.30 -14.97 18.62
N SER A 552 26.88 -13.88 19.15
CA SER A 552 26.43 -13.26 20.41
C SER A 552 25.04 -12.64 20.27
N ALA A 553 24.79 -11.92 19.18
CA ALA A 553 23.48 -11.35 18.85
C ALA A 553 22.43 -12.45 18.63
N SER A 554 22.77 -13.50 17.88
CA SER A 554 21.89 -14.67 17.67
C SER A 554 21.52 -15.36 18.99
N ALA A 555 22.49 -15.51 19.90
CA ALA A 555 22.26 -16.09 21.22
C ALA A 555 21.38 -15.20 22.10
N ALA A 556 21.56 -13.88 22.04
CA ALA A 556 20.72 -12.92 22.76
C ALA A 556 19.29 -12.90 22.21
N ALA A 557 19.11 -12.89 20.88
CA ALA A 557 17.82 -13.02 20.21
C ALA A 557 17.09 -14.30 20.62
N SER A 558 17.80 -15.43 20.62
CA SER A 558 17.25 -16.72 21.05
C SER A 558 16.84 -16.70 22.53
N SER A 559 17.63 -16.04 23.38
CA SER A 559 17.34 -15.91 24.82
C SER A 559 16.12 -15.03 25.08
N GLN A 560 16.00 -13.92 24.34
CA GLN A 560 14.82 -13.04 24.38
C GLN A 560 13.56 -13.79 23.93
N ALA A 561 13.60 -14.49 22.78
CA ALA A 561 12.48 -15.27 22.27
C ALA A 561 12.03 -16.35 23.28
N ALA A 562 12.98 -17.03 23.93
CA ALA A 562 12.68 -17.99 25.00
C ALA A 562 12.02 -17.33 26.22
N ALA A 563 12.47 -16.14 26.62
CA ALA A 563 11.90 -15.39 27.72
C ALA A 563 10.48 -14.88 27.42
N ILE A 564 10.22 -14.35 26.21
CA ILE A 564 8.88 -13.99 25.74
C ILE A 564 7.94 -15.20 25.81
N SER A 565 8.38 -16.34 25.27
CA SER A 565 7.62 -17.60 25.28
C SER A 565 7.31 -18.09 26.69
N SER A 566 8.20 -17.84 27.66
CA SER A 566 7.97 -18.21 29.07
C SER A 566 6.98 -17.31 29.82
N LEU A 567 6.82 -16.05 29.38
CA LEU A 567 5.88 -15.09 29.95
C LEU A 567 4.48 -15.21 29.34
N ALA A 568 4.40 -15.63 28.08
CA ALA A 568 3.18 -16.16 27.51
C ALA A 568 2.86 -17.49 28.22
N GLY A 569 2.06 -17.44 29.30
CA GLY A 569 1.60 -18.65 29.99
C GLY A 569 1.06 -19.71 29.01
N PRO A 570 0.98 -21.00 29.40
CA PRO A 570 0.66 -22.08 28.49
C PRO A 570 -0.63 -21.76 27.73
N GLN A 571 -0.49 -21.45 26.44
CA GLN A 571 -1.63 -21.28 25.57
C GLN A 571 -2.34 -22.63 25.55
N PRO A 572 -3.61 -22.71 26.02
CA PRO A 572 -4.33 -23.94 25.89
C PRO A 572 -4.37 -24.28 24.40
N ILE A 573 -4.06 -25.54 24.04
CA ILE A 573 -4.35 -26.08 22.72
C ILE A 573 -5.86 -26.10 22.64
N VAL A 574 -6.44 -24.96 22.31
CA VAL A 574 -7.83 -24.87 21.94
C VAL A 574 -7.80 -24.87 20.43
N THR A 575 -8.33 -25.94 19.86
CA THR A 575 -8.87 -25.92 18.51
C THR A 575 -10.06 -24.94 18.52
N VAL A 576 -9.81 -23.64 18.69
CA VAL A 576 -10.86 -22.62 18.58
C VAL A 576 -11.09 -22.46 17.10
N THR A 577 -12.17 -23.02 16.58
CA THR A 577 -12.84 -22.40 15.43
C THR A 577 -13.08 -20.95 15.83
N THR A 578 -12.22 -20.02 15.40
CA THR A 578 -12.40 -18.60 15.70
C THR A 578 -13.80 -18.24 15.22
N PRO A 579 -14.71 -17.81 16.10
CA PRO A 579 -16.06 -17.50 15.67
C PRO A 579 -15.99 -16.29 14.74
N TYR A 580 -16.34 -16.49 13.48
CA TYR A 580 -16.53 -15.40 12.53
C TYR A 580 -17.97 -14.91 12.62
N LEU A 581 -18.15 -13.60 12.50
CA LEU A 581 -19.47 -13.02 12.30
C LEU A 581 -19.83 -13.14 10.82
N ARG A 582 -20.98 -13.76 10.55
CA ARG A 582 -21.59 -13.74 9.23
C ARG A 582 -22.28 -12.40 9.03
N THR A 583 -21.92 -11.66 8.00
CA THR A 583 -22.67 -10.46 7.63
C THR A 583 -24.02 -10.88 7.05
N THR A 584 -25.08 -10.20 7.43
CA THR A 584 -26.38 -10.33 6.77
C THR A 584 -26.50 -9.16 5.81
N PRO A 585 -26.53 -9.40 4.49
CA PRO A 585 -26.80 -8.33 3.54
C PRO A 585 -28.14 -7.69 3.86
N THR A 586 -28.19 -6.36 3.81
CA THR A 586 -29.42 -5.59 3.90
C THR A 586 -29.62 -4.91 2.55
N PRO A 587 -30.77 -5.09 1.88
CA PRO A 587 -31.19 -4.15 0.84
C PRO A 587 -31.17 -2.76 1.49
N GLY A 588 -30.41 -1.84 0.89
CA GLY A 588 -29.89 -0.61 1.53
C GLY A 588 -30.87 0.19 2.36
#